data_AF-A0A371BEG7-F1
#
_entry.id   AF-A0A371BEG7-F1
#
_cell.length_a   1.000
_cell.length_b   1.000
_cell.length_c   1.000
_cell.angle_alpha   90.00
_cell.angle_beta   90.00
_cell.angle_gamma   90.00
#
_symmetry.space_group_name_H-M   'P 1'
#
loop_
_entity.id
_entity.type
_entity.pdbx_description
1 polymer ?
#
loop_
_entity_poly.entity_id
_entity_poly.type
_entity_poly.pdbx_seq_one_letter_code
_entity_poly.pdbx_strand_id
1 'polypeptide(L)'
;MRAGIAISTALLIGGLVAGSALAQPAGSAGSGNGWGPNMMMGPGMMGPGGGRGMSWMCSPQAAGLAEWRKQRIEQLLKPTEAQRKALDDLQVASTKAAEAVSAACPREFPASAQARLELMEKRMEVMLTAIKTVRPAFDAFYATLSDEQKARLNSAGPRRWGWHGWRN
;
A
#
# COMPACT_ATOMS: atom_id res chain seq x y z
N MET A 1 -7.15 41.91 61.40
CA MET A 1 -7.93 42.74 60.46
C MET A 1 -6.97 43.65 59.70
N ARG A 2 -7.23 43.86 58.40
CA ARG A 2 -6.47 44.64 57.38
C ARG A 2 -5.35 43.83 56.68
N ALA A 3 -5.61 43.24 55.49
CA ALA A 3 -5.70 43.84 54.14
C ALA A 3 -4.35 44.45 53.73
N GLY A 4 -3.68 44.16 52.61
CA GLY A 4 -4.05 43.57 51.32
C GLY A 4 -3.31 44.40 50.22
N ILE A 5 -3.01 43.78 49.06
CA ILE A 5 -2.56 44.38 47.77
C ILE A 5 -1.05 44.38 47.45
N ALA A 6 -0.58 43.26 46.90
CA ALA A 6 -0.27 42.99 45.48
C ALA A 6 0.34 44.06 44.51
N ILE A 7 1.48 43.66 43.92
CA ILE A 7 1.83 43.60 42.48
C ILE A 7 2.56 44.78 41.79
N SER A 8 3.85 44.51 41.56
CA SER A 8 4.62 44.52 40.30
C SER A 8 4.59 45.73 39.36
N THR A 9 5.78 46.28 39.14
CA THR A 9 6.13 47.01 37.92
C THR A 9 7.57 46.67 37.53
N ALA A 10 7.73 46.05 36.36
CA ALA A 10 8.96 46.12 35.58
C ALA A 10 8.60 45.89 34.10
N LEU A 11 8.52 47.00 33.38
CA LEU A 11 8.51 47.07 31.92
C LEU A 11 9.86 46.58 31.39
N LEU A 12 9.83 45.91 30.23
CA LEU A 12 10.49 46.32 28.97
C LEU A 12 10.46 45.15 27.97
N ILE A 13 9.45 45.14 27.10
CA ILE A 13 9.46 44.31 25.88
C ILE A 13 10.14 45.17 24.79
N GLY A 14 11.40 44.87 24.50
CA GLY A 14 12.13 45.45 23.38
C GLY A 14 12.02 44.57 22.13
N GLY A 15 11.76 45.19 20.99
CA GLY A 15 12.18 44.71 19.67
C GLY A 15 11.12 44.02 18.80
N LEU A 16 10.20 44.80 18.21
CA LEU A 16 9.53 44.42 16.96
C LEU A 16 10.48 44.70 15.79
N VAL A 17 11.00 43.64 15.15
CA VAL A 17 11.61 43.77 13.82
C VAL A 17 10.54 43.41 12.80
N ALA A 18 9.99 44.44 12.16
CA ALA A 18 9.08 44.31 11.02
C ALA A 18 9.89 43.91 9.78
N GLY A 19 10.07 42.61 9.58
CA GLY A 19 10.47 42.05 8.29
C GLY A 19 9.22 41.85 7.44
N SER A 20 8.99 42.72 6.45
CA SER A 20 7.97 42.52 5.41
C SER A 20 8.38 41.38 4.48
N ALA A 21 8.15 40.15 4.91
CA ALA A 21 8.06 39.02 4.01
C ALA A 21 6.80 39.21 3.16
N LEU A 22 6.95 39.53 1.89
CA LEU A 22 5.86 39.46 0.92
C LEU A 22 5.39 38.00 0.88
N ALA A 23 4.30 37.73 1.60
CA ALA A 23 3.57 36.48 1.49
C ALA A 23 3.10 36.36 0.04
N GLN A 24 3.73 35.46 -0.71
CA GLN A 24 3.26 35.10 -2.04
C GLN A 24 1.85 34.50 -1.87
N PRO A 25 0.86 34.91 -2.69
CA PRO A 25 -0.45 34.29 -2.63
C PRO A 25 -0.27 32.79 -2.89
N ALA A 26 -0.77 31.98 -1.97
CA ALA A 26 -0.86 30.54 -2.12
C ALA A 26 -1.67 30.27 -3.39
N GLY A 27 -0.95 29.99 -4.49
CA GLY A 27 -1.54 29.44 -5.70
C GLY A 27 -2.28 28.17 -5.31
N SER A 28 -3.51 28.03 -5.81
CA SER A 28 -4.33 26.84 -5.65
C SER A 28 -3.49 25.59 -5.93
N ALA A 29 -3.17 24.82 -4.89
CA ALA A 29 -2.47 23.56 -5.01
C ALA A 29 -3.38 22.60 -5.78
N GLY A 30 -3.15 22.50 -7.08
CA GLY A 30 -3.74 21.50 -7.93
C GLY A 30 -3.35 20.11 -7.44
N SER A 31 -4.36 19.23 -7.42
CA SER A 31 -4.21 17.77 -7.33
C SER A 31 -3.07 17.28 -8.24
N GLY A 32 -1.98 16.80 -7.65
CA GLY A 32 -0.84 16.31 -8.43
C GLY A 32 0.18 15.56 -7.59
N ASN A 33 0.01 14.25 -7.44
CA ASN A 33 1.06 13.35 -6.96
C ASN A 33 2.05 13.11 -8.12
N GLY A 34 3.33 13.52 -8.00
CA GLY A 34 4.36 13.04 -8.93
C GLY A 34 5.63 13.87 -9.00
N TRP A 35 6.77 13.24 -8.66
CA TRP A 35 8.13 13.74 -8.88
C TRP A 35 8.40 13.84 -10.39
N GLY A 36 8.54 15.07 -10.91
CA GLY A 36 9.33 15.44 -12.10
C GLY A 36 9.03 14.76 -13.45
N PRO A 37 8.91 15.49 -14.57
CA PRO A 37 8.80 14.87 -15.88
C PRO A 37 10.11 14.17 -16.28
N ASN A 38 10.02 12.93 -16.79
CA ASN A 38 11.07 12.13 -17.47
C ASN A 38 12.06 11.28 -16.63
N MET A 39 11.63 10.67 -15.51
CA MET A 39 12.40 9.57 -14.90
C MET A 39 11.62 8.24 -14.93
N MET A 40 12.09 7.31 -15.78
CA MET A 40 11.99 5.84 -15.74
C MET A 40 10.74 5.22 -15.06
N MET A 41 9.75 4.72 -15.81
CA MET A 41 8.96 3.49 -15.51
C MET A 41 8.03 3.14 -16.68
N GLY A 42 8.12 1.92 -17.20
CA GLY A 42 7.45 1.48 -18.43
C GLY A 42 5.94 1.14 -18.33
N PRO A 43 5.28 0.90 -19.49
CA PRO A 43 3.85 0.64 -19.57
C PRO A 43 3.51 -0.72 -18.96
N GLY A 44 2.73 -0.70 -17.87
CA GLY A 44 2.41 -1.88 -17.05
C GLY A 44 2.81 -1.71 -15.58
N MET A 45 3.68 -0.75 -15.29
CA MET A 45 3.92 -0.22 -13.94
C MET A 45 3.78 1.32 -13.86
N MET A 46 3.73 2.00 -15.01
CA MET A 46 3.07 3.30 -15.22
C MET A 46 2.36 3.25 -16.58
N GLY A 47 1.05 2.97 -16.61
CA GLY A 47 0.23 3.16 -17.81
C GLY A 47 -0.35 4.57 -17.86
N PRO A 48 -0.99 5.01 -18.97
CA PRO A 48 -1.55 6.37 -19.12
C PRO A 48 -2.72 6.70 -18.16
N GLY A 49 -3.05 5.80 -17.25
CA GLY A 49 -3.77 6.08 -16.01
C GLY A 49 -2.82 5.80 -14.86
N GLY A 50 -2.37 6.87 -14.20
CA GLY A 50 -1.34 6.85 -13.16
C GLY A 50 -1.38 5.64 -12.24
N GLY A 51 -0.22 4.99 -12.12
CA GLY A 51 -0.01 3.86 -11.24
C GLY A 51 -0.54 4.15 -9.84
N ARG A 52 -1.61 3.46 -9.48
CA ARG A 52 -1.77 3.10 -8.08
C ARG A 52 -0.80 1.95 -7.85
N GLY A 53 0.42 2.26 -7.41
CA GLY A 53 1.38 1.23 -7.01
C GLY A 53 0.84 0.44 -5.81
N MET A 54 1.74 0.02 -4.92
CA MET A 54 1.37 -0.61 -3.65
C MET A 54 0.31 0.20 -2.85
N SER A 55 0.16 1.51 -3.10
CA SER A 55 -0.87 2.39 -2.52
C SER A 55 -2.31 1.97 -2.82
N TRP A 56 -2.60 1.26 -3.92
CA TRP A 56 -3.95 0.74 -4.16
C TRP A 56 -4.37 -0.32 -3.14
N MET A 57 -3.43 -1.07 -2.56
CA MET A 57 -3.75 -2.00 -1.47
C MET A 57 -4.21 -1.29 -0.19
N CYS A 58 -4.00 0.03 -0.10
CA CYS A 58 -4.52 0.86 0.98
C CYS A 58 -5.89 1.47 0.66
N SER A 59 -6.48 1.14 -0.49
CA SER A 59 -7.78 1.67 -0.90
C SER A 59 -8.90 0.66 -0.58
N PRO A 60 -10.13 1.11 -0.29
CA PRO A 60 -11.27 0.22 -0.09
C PRO A 60 -11.51 -0.76 -1.25
N GLN A 61 -11.08 -0.39 -2.46
CA GLN A 61 -11.15 -1.23 -3.66
C GLN A 61 -10.26 -2.49 -3.57
N ALA A 62 -9.32 -2.55 -2.62
CA ALA A 62 -8.50 -3.74 -2.37
C ALA A 62 -9.28 -4.87 -1.66
N ALA A 63 -10.36 -4.54 -0.95
CA ALA A 63 -11.14 -5.53 -0.17
C ALA A 63 -11.77 -6.62 -1.06
N GLY A 64 -12.10 -6.32 -2.32
CA GLY A 64 -12.66 -7.28 -3.28
C GLY A 64 -11.62 -8.10 -4.05
N LEU A 65 -10.33 -7.91 -3.79
CA LEU A 65 -9.27 -8.53 -4.58
C LEU A 65 -9.23 -10.05 -4.44
N ALA A 66 -9.44 -10.57 -3.22
CA ALA A 66 -9.43 -12.00 -2.96
C ALA A 66 -10.57 -12.70 -3.71
N GLU A 67 -11.79 -12.14 -3.68
CA GLU A 67 -12.94 -12.65 -4.42
C GLU A 67 -12.71 -12.64 -5.93
N TRP A 68 -12.26 -11.51 -6.47
CA TRP A 68 -11.99 -11.39 -7.89
C TRP A 68 -10.89 -12.39 -8.35
N ARG A 69 -9.86 -12.59 -7.53
CA ARG A 69 -8.80 -13.58 -7.80
C ARG A 69 -9.35 -15.01 -7.80
N LYS A 70 -10.22 -15.35 -6.85
CA LYS A 70 -10.88 -16.65 -6.82
C LYS A 70 -11.70 -16.87 -8.09
N GLN A 71 -12.56 -15.94 -8.46
CA GLN A 71 -13.37 -16.04 -9.69
C GLN A 71 -12.51 -16.25 -10.94
N ARG A 72 -11.37 -15.56 -11.03
CA ARG A 72 -10.42 -15.74 -12.14
C ARG A 72 -9.76 -17.12 -12.13
N ILE A 73 -9.43 -17.67 -10.96
CA ILE A 73 -8.93 -19.04 -10.82
C ILE A 73 -10.01 -20.06 -11.22
N GLU A 74 -11.26 -19.84 -10.83
CA GLU A 74 -12.39 -20.71 -11.21
C GLU A 74 -12.57 -20.77 -12.73
N GLN A 75 -12.57 -19.61 -13.39
CA GLN A 75 -12.63 -19.52 -14.85
C GLN A 75 -11.42 -20.19 -15.52
N LEU A 76 -10.23 -20.00 -14.95
CA LEU A 76 -8.99 -20.54 -15.49
C LEU A 76 -8.90 -22.05 -15.31
N LEU A 77 -9.30 -22.62 -14.18
CA LEU A 77 -8.99 -24.02 -13.84
C LEU A 77 -10.20 -24.94 -13.86
N LYS A 78 -11.42 -24.39 -13.84
CA LYS A 78 -12.69 -25.13 -13.66
C LYS A 78 -12.59 -26.19 -12.54
N PRO A 79 -12.40 -25.78 -11.28
CA PRO A 79 -12.12 -26.69 -10.17
C PRO A 79 -13.24 -27.72 -9.96
N THR A 80 -12.86 -28.94 -9.58
CA THR A 80 -13.80 -30.01 -9.21
C THR A 80 -14.45 -29.76 -7.84
N GLU A 81 -15.48 -30.53 -7.46
CA GLU A 81 -16.10 -30.44 -6.13
C GLU A 81 -15.07 -30.67 -5.01
N ALA A 82 -14.17 -31.64 -5.20
CA ALA A 82 -13.11 -31.94 -4.25
C ALA A 82 -12.07 -30.79 -4.12
N GLN A 83 -11.91 -29.95 -5.15
CA GLN A 83 -10.94 -28.85 -5.16
C GLN A 83 -11.51 -27.53 -4.61
N ARG A 84 -12.85 -27.37 -4.60
CA ARG A 84 -13.53 -26.14 -4.18
C ARG A 84 -13.15 -25.71 -2.78
N LYS A 85 -13.16 -26.64 -1.82
CA LYS A 85 -12.81 -26.33 -0.44
C LYS A 85 -11.39 -25.74 -0.32
N ALA A 86 -10.41 -26.32 -1.01
CA ALA A 86 -9.04 -25.81 -0.94
C ALA A 86 -8.91 -24.43 -1.60
N LEU A 87 -9.71 -24.14 -2.62
CA LEU A 87 -9.79 -22.80 -3.23
C LEU A 87 -10.45 -21.78 -2.30
N ASP A 88 -11.48 -22.18 -1.55
CA ASP A 88 -12.13 -21.34 -0.54
C ASP A 88 -11.17 -21.02 0.61
N ASP A 89 -10.42 -22.01 1.08
CA ASP A 89 -9.39 -21.81 2.13
C ASP A 89 -8.31 -20.82 1.64
N LEU A 90 -7.92 -20.88 0.36
CA LEU A 90 -7.00 -19.91 -0.26
C LEU A 90 -7.59 -18.49 -0.35
N GLN A 91 -8.89 -18.37 -0.66
CA GLN A 91 -9.60 -17.08 -0.66
C GLN A 91 -9.60 -16.48 0.75
N VAL A 92 -9.95 -17.25 1.78
CA VAL A 92 -9.95 -16.80 3.18
C VAL A 92 -8.56 -16.32 3.61
N ALA A 93 -7.51 -17.08 3.30
CA ALA A 93 -6.14 -16.68 3.58
C ALA A 93 -5.74 -15.38 2.85
N SER A 94 -6.19 -15.23 1.60
CA SER A 94 -5.95 -14.03 0.79
C SER A 94 -6.69 -12.81 1.34
N THR A 95 -7.92 -12.96 1.81
CA THR A 95 -8.70 -11.89 2.46
C THR A 95 -8.02 -11.43 3.74
N LYS A 96 -7.64 -12.37 4.62
CA LYS A 96 -6.90 -12.06 5.85
C LYS A 96 -5.59 -11.32 5.58
N ALA A 97 -4.85 -11.74 4.54
CA ALA A 97 -3.62 -11.07 4.13
C ALA A 97 -3.88 -9.64 3.62
N ALA A 98 -4.94 -9.44 2.83
CA ALA A 98 -5.31 -8.12 2.33
C ALA A 98 -5.75 -7.18 3.45
N GLU A 99 -6.51 -7.68 4.43
CA GLU A 99 -6.91 -6.92 5.63
C GLU A 99 -5.70 -6.50 6.45
N ALA A 100 -4.74 -7.40 6.69
CA ALA A 100 -3.51 -7.08 7.41
C ALA A 100 -2.71 -5.98 6.71
N VAL A 101 -2.53 -6.08 5.39
CA VAL A 101 -1.84 -5.05 4.59
C VAL A 101 -2.59 -3.71 4.63
N SER A 102 -3.91 -3.74 4.53
CA SER A 102 -4.76 -2.55 4.59
C SER A 102 -4.67 -1.86 5.96
N ALA A 103 -4.60 -2.63 7.05
CA ALA A 103 -4.46 -2.11 8.40
C ALA A 103 -3.10 -1.43 8.65
N ALA A 104 -2.06 -1.79 7.89
CA ALA A 104 -0.75 -1.16 7.95
C ALA A 104 -0.65 0.15 7.15
N CYS A 105 -1.71 0.53 6.44
CA CYS A 105 -1.72 1.73 5.63
C CYS A 105 -1.82 3.00 6.49
N PRO A 106 -0.97 4.01 6.25
CA PRO A 106 -1.04 5.27 6.98
C PRO A 106 -2.32 6.04 6.61
N ARG A 107 -2.95 6.68 7.60
CA ARG A 107 -4.00 7.68 7.34
C ARG A 107 -3.40 9.01 6.86
N GLU A 108 -2.25 9.37 7.43
CA GLU A 108 -1.46 10.54 7.08
C GLU A 108 0.00 10.13 6.92
N PHE A 109 0.69 10.71 5.94
CA PHE A 109 2.09 10.40 5.71
C PHE A 109 3.00 11.14 6.70
N PRO A 110 4.04 10.48 7.25
CA PRO A 110 4.96 11.14 8.17
C PRO A 110 5.74 12.29 7.51
N ALA A 111 5.89 13.40 8.24
CA ALA A 111 6.57 14.61 7.76
C ALA A 111 8.09 14.45 7.69
N SER A 112 8.71 13.72 8.63
CA SER A 112 10.16 13.52 8.69
C SER A 112 10.63 12.34 7.84
N ALA A 113 11.88 12.40 7.37
CA ALA A 113 12.49 11.31 6.62
C ALA A 113 12.63 10.02 7.47
N GLN A 114 12.96 10.15 8.75
CA GLN A 114 13.11 9.00 9.67
C GLN A 114 11.78 8.26 9.85
N ALA A 115 10.69 8.99 10.13
CA ALA A 115 9.38 8.38 10.32
C ALA A 115 8.83 7.75 9.02
N ARG A 116 9.22 8.26 7.85
CA ARG A 116 8.90 7.60 6.57
C ARG A 116 9.60 6.25 6.43
N LEU A 117 10.84 6.11 6.90
CA LEU A 117 11.56 4.84 6.87
C LEU A 117 10.95 3.81 7.83
N GLU A 118 10.61 4.22 9.05
CA GLU A 118 9.91 3.36 10.04
C GLU A 118 8.57 2.84 9.50
N LEU A 119 7.80 3.71 8.83
CA LEU A 119 6.56 3.31 8.15
C LEU A 119 6.82 2.27 7.04
N MET A 120 7.87 2.46 6.24
CA MET A 120 8.24 1.53 5.17
C MET A 120 8.66 0.16 5.74
N GLU A 121 9.45 0.15 6.81
CA GLU A 121 9.86 -1.07 7.52
C GLU A 121 8.64 -1.84 8.01
N LYS A 122 7.76 -1.19 8.79
CA LYS A 122 6.52 -1.79 9.28
C LYS A 122 5.67 -2.36 8.15
N ARG A 123 5.58 -1.64 7.02
CA ARG A 123 4.83 -2.11 5.86
C ARG A 123 5.44 -3.37 5.25
N MET A 124 6.77 -3.45 5.16
CA MET A 124 7.47 -4.64 4.66
C MET A 124 7.25 -5.86 5.57
N GLU A 125 7.29 -5.67 6.89
CA GLU A 125 6.99 -6.72 7.87
C GLU A 125 5.56 -7.28 7.71
N VAL A 126 4.58 -6.39 7.52
CA VAL A 126 3.20 -6.80 7.28
C VAL A 126 3.06 -7.53 5.94
N MET A 127 3.73 -7.07 4.88
CA MET A 127 3.72 -7.77 3.58
C MET A 127 4.36 -9.17 3.69
N LEU A 128 5.44 -9.32 4.47
CA LEU A 128 6.03 -10.63 4.74
C LEU A 128 5.04 -11.54 5.48
N THR A 129 4.34 -11.00 6.48
CA THR A 129 3.31 -11.74 7.24
C THR A 129 2.14 -12.16 6.35
N ALA A 130 1.72 -11.29 5.44
CA ALA A 130 0.70 -11.59 4.43
C ALA A 130 1.13 -12.76 3.52
N ILE A 131 2.37 -12.78 3.04
CA ILE A 131 2.90 -13.89 2.24
C ILE A 131 2.92 -15.20 3.05
N LYS A 132 3.37 -15.14 4.32
CA LYS A 132 3.37 -16.29 5.22
C LYS A 132 1.96 -16.83 5.50
N THR A 133 0.94 -15.97 5.42
CA THR A 133 -0.47 -16.36 5.58
C THR A 133 -1.01 -17.06 4.34
N VAL A 134 -0.72 -16.54 3.14
CA VAL A 134 -1.27 -17.07 1.89
C VAL A 134 -0.56 -18.35 1.43
N ARG A 135 0.76 -18.44 1.59
CA ARG A 135 1.57 -19.52 1.01
C ARG A 135 1.10 -20.93 1.39
N PRO A 136 0.84 -21.27 2.66
CA PRO A 136 0.42 -22.61 3.02
C PRO A 136 -0.93 -23.01 2.37
N ALA A 137 -1.88 -22.08 2.31
CA ALA A 137 -3.17 -22.32 1.67
C ALA A 137 -3.03 -22.48 0.15
N PHE A 138 -2.13 -21.71 -0.47
CA PHE A 138 -1.83 -21.86 -1.90
C PHE A 138 -1.18 -23.22 -2.18
N ASP A 139 -0.19 -23.63 -1.40
CA ASP A 139 0.49 -24.92 -1.55
C ASP A 139 -0.51 -26.08 -1.41
N ALA A 140 -1.42 -26.00 -0.43
CA ALA A 140 -2.49 -26.98 -0.25
C ALA A 140 -3.45 -27.03 -1.46
N PHE A 141 -3.91 -25.87 -1.96
CA PHE A 141 -4.73 -25.82 -3.18
C PHE A 141 -3.99 -26.39 -4.39
N TYR A 142 -2.74 -26.00 -4.61
CA TYR A 142 -1.92 -26.44 -5.73
C TYR A 142 -1.71 -27.96 -5.74
N ALA A 143 -1.58 -28.58 -4.56
CA ALA A 143 -1.46 -30.03 -4.41
C ALA A 143 -2.71 -30.80 -4.87
N THR A 144 -3.89 -30.16 -4.86
CA THR A 144 -5.15 -30.78 -5.34
C THR A 144 -5.31 -30.75 -6.86
N LEU A 145 -4.50 -29.97 -7.57
CA LEU A 145 -4.65 -29.73 -9.00
C LEU A 145 -4.08 -30.88 -9.85
N SER A 146 -4.73 -31.15 -10.98
CA SER A 146 -4.15 -32.00 -12.03
C SER A 146 -2.96 -31.32 -12.69
N ASP A 147 -2.14 -32.08 -13.42
CA ASP A 147 -0.97 -31.52 -14.09
C ASP A 147 -1.36 -30.54 -15.21
N GLU A 148 -2.49 -30.77 -15.89
CA GLU A 148 -3.05 -29.82 -16.87
C GLU A 148 -3.48 -28.51 -16.18
N GLN A 149 -4.14 -28.59 -15.02
CA GLN A 149 -4.53 -27.40 -14.25
C GLN A 149 -3.30 -26.63 -13.77
N LYS A 150 -2.27 -27.33 -13.26
CA LYS A 150 -0.99 -26.72 -12.87
C LYS A 150 -0.32 -26.01 -14.05
N ALA A 151 -0.27 -26.64 -15.22
CA ALA A 151 0.30 -26.04 -16.42
C ALA A 151 -0.43 -24.74 -16.81
N ARG A 152 -1.77 -24.75 -16.79
CA ARG A 152 -2.58 -23.55 -17.05
C ARG A 152 -2.33 -22.46 -16.02
N LEU A 153 -2.29 -22.79 -14.73
CA LEU A 153 -2.01 -21.84 -13.65
C LEU A 153 -0.62 -21.22 -13.78
N ASN A 154 0.41 -22.03 -14.05
CA ASN A 154 1.80 -21.58 -14.21
C ASN A 154 1.95 -20.65 -15.43
N SER A 155 1.24 -20.93 -16.53
CA SER A 155 1.26 -20.10 -17.74
C SER A 155 0.55 -18.74 -17.59
N ALA A 156 -0.34 -18.62 -16.59
CA ALA A 156 -1.09 -17.41 -16.29
C ALA A 156 -0.29 -16.39 -15.45
N GLY A 157 0.90 -16.76 -14.97
CA GLY A 157 1.81 -15.87 -14.27
C GLY A 157 2.39 -14.76 -15.19
N PRO A 158 3.00 -13.72 -14.61
CA PRO A 158 3.66 -12.68 -15.40
C PRO A 158 4.72 -13.31 -16.31
N ARG A 159 4.57 -13.16 -17.62
CA ARG A 159 5.49 -13.72 -18.63
C ARG A 159 6.92 -13.15 -18.57
N ARG A 160 7.19 -12.23 -17.64
CA ARG A 160 8.47 -11.53 -17.40
C ARG A 160 8.82 -11.44 -15.91
N TRP A 161 8.67 -12.53 -15.15
CA TRP A 161 9.23 -12.58 -13.80
C TRP A 161 10.69 -13.03 -13.88
N GLY A 162 11.64 -12.09 -13.76
CA GLY A 162 13.08 -12.36 -13.80
C GLY A 162 13.96 -11.12 -13.99
N TRP A 163 15.24 -11.24 -13.64
CA TRP A 163 16.27 -10.18 -13.73
C TRP A 163 16.46 -9.56 -15.13
N HIS A 164 15.85 -10.12 -16.16
CA HIS A 164 15.85 -9.60 -17.54
C HIS A 164 15.13 -8.25 -17.71
N GLY A 165 14.38 -7.79 -16.70
CA GLY A 165 13.79 -6.45 -16.69
C GLY A 165 14.62 -5.38 -15.96
N TRP A 166 15.66 -5.77 -15.22
CA TRP A 166 16.50 -4.86 -14.41
C TRP A 166 17.82 -4.48 -15.10
N ARG A 167 18.11 -5.08 -16.26
CA ARG A 167 19.22 -4.69 -17.14
C ARG A 167 18.63 -3.93 -18.32
N ASN A 168 18.53 -2.61 -18.19
CA ASN A 168 18.49 -1.63 -19.28
C ASN A 168 18.73 -0.25 -18.66
#